data_AF-A0A9W9DS51-F1
#
_entry.id   AF-A0A9W9DS51-F1
#
_cell.length_a   1.000
_cell.length_b   1.000
_cell.length_c   1.000
_cell.angle_alpha   90.00
_cell.angle_beta   90.00
_cell.angle_gamma   90.00
#
_symmetry.space_group_name_H-M   'P 1'
#
loop_
_entity.id
_entity.type
_entity.pdbx_description
1 polymer ?
#
loop_
_entity_poly.entity_id
_entity_poly.type
_entity_poly.pdbx_seq_one_letter_code
_entity_poly.pdbx_strand_id
1 'polypeptide(L)'
;MLFRSVLQTLGIVAGVSLMASFVASVSARPYTTTAHLVFREAAPPKDCRATILASKKRLLDKVAAQKYADEWCSQLERESWIQYSASSLCRGYDQFERVFMDDVTEFITSRQFLRKGENNLGIFTLPNHKLEHRMVKFVNVTEGYESAACEKKSLLDFGEQVMTGFTTVDKEKVGVIIMPKVDGTPIRDTHWWRNLSKDQRLYALNSTRKAVEQTVLDFLHEGKPLYTNFSPQRVLIDDDGGVDFMGYDYPGIWSIKVLPTKDQFDRWFDRRWAFLWGDVYREVDKMPEHQSRS
;
A
#
# COMPACT_ATOMS: atom_id res chain seq x y z
N MET A 1 35.13 -60.29 21.97
CA MET A 1 35.20 -60.34 23.44
C MET A 1 35.65 -58.98 23.95
N LEU A 2 34.83 -58.39 24.84
CA LEU A 2 35.15 -57.50 25.96
C LEU A 2 35.72 -56.08 25.74
N PHE A 3 34.80 -55.10 25.74
CA PHE A 3 34.66 -53.93 26.63
C PHE A 3 35.87 -53.25 27.31
N ARG A 4 35.95 -51.91 27.17
CA ARG A 4 35.92 -50.89 28.26
C ARG A 4 35.88 -49.46 27.65
N SER A 5 34.77 -48.73 27.83
CA SER A 5 34.58 -47.54 28.73
C SER A 5 35.13 -46.22 28.16
N VAL A 6 34.30 -45.37 27.53
CA VAL A 6 33.49 -44.25 28.10
C VAL A 6 34.30 -43.19 28.85
N LEU A 7 34.36 -41.98 28.26
CA LEU A 7 34.16 -40.73 29.02
C LEU A 7 33.56 -39.65 28.09
N GLN A 8 32.36 -39.19 28.45
CA GLN A 8 31.72 -37.98 27.94
C GLN A 8 32.40 -36.75 28.55
N THR A 9 32.47 -35.66 27.79
CA THR A 9 32.53 -34.32 28.40
C THR A 9 31.79 -33.32 27.51
N LEU A 10 30.66 -32.85 28.04
CA LEU A 10 29.92 -31.68 27.58
C LEU A 10 30.75 -30.43 27.83
N GLY A 11 30.83 -29.56 26.82
CA GLY A 11 31.41 -28.22 26.92
C GLY A 11 30.42 -27.19 26.38
N ILE A 12 29.46 -26.82 27.22
CA ILE A 12 28.61 -25.64 27.05
C ILE A 12 29.51 -24.43 27.33
N VAL A 13 29.68 -23.54 26.36
CA VAL A 13 30.22 -22.20 26.60
C VAL A 13 29.09 -21.20 26.35
N ALA A 14 28.64 -20.61 27.46
CA ALA A 14 27.74 -19.49 27.52
C ALA A 14 28.43 -18.24 26.92
N GLY A 15 27.80 -17.64 25.91
CA GLY A 15 28.10 -16.29 25.43
C GLY A 15 27.00 -15.34 25.89
N VAL A 16 27.30 -14.57 26.94
CA VAL A 16 26.45 -13.56 27.56
C VAL A 16 26.60 -12.21 26.83
N SER A 17 25.48 -11.50 26.74
CA SER A 17 25.31 -10.04 26.57
C SER A 17 25.85 -9.34 25.31
N LEU A 18 24.93 -8.67 24.61
CA LEU A 18 24.91 -7.20 24.57
C LEU A 18 23.54 -6.71 24.05
N MET A 19 22.66 -6.41 25.00
CA MET A 19 21.51 -5.51 24.80
C MET A 19 22.06 -4.09 24.63
N ALA A 20 22.02 -3.56 23.41
CA ALA A 20 22.32 -2.16 23.14
C ALA A 20 21.01 -1.37 23.09
N SER A 21 20.66 -0.76 24.22
CA SER A 21 19.63 0.26 24.32
C SER A 21 20.07 1.52 23.57
N PHE A 22 19.43 1.84 22.45
CA PHE A 22 19.57 3.15 21.81
C PHE A 22 18.43 4.05 22.27
N VAL A 23 18.74 4.98 23.18
CA VAL A 23 17.93 6.15 23.49
C VAL A 23 18.30 7.24 22.48
N ALA A 24 17.44 7.48 21.49
CA ALA A 24 17.58 8.62 20.60
C ALA A 24 16.83 9.81 21.18
N SER A 25 17.59 10.83 21.60
CA SER A 25 17.10 12.13 22.05
C SER A 25 16.45 12.90 20.88
N VAL A 26 15.14 13.09 20.92
CA VAL A 26 14.44 13.96 19.97
C VAL A 26 14.49 15.40 20.50
N SER A 27 15.38 16.20 19.91
CA SER A 27 15.37 17.66 20.07
C SER A 27 14.32 18.24 19.13
N ALA A 28 13.15 18.57 19.66
CA ALA A 28 12.13 19.33 18.95
C ALA A 28 12.34 20.83 19.16
N ARG A 29 12.64 21.57 18.09
CA ARG A 29 12.44 23.03 18.06
C ARG A 29 11.11 23.35 17.34
N PRO A 30 10.34 24.34 17.81
CA PRO A 30 9.04 24.65 17.24
C PRO A 30 9.21 25.56 16.01
N TYR A 31 8.60 25.17 14.89
CA TYR A 31 8.30 26.09 13.80
C TYR A 31 6.83 26.48 13.90
N THR A 32 6.57 27.67 14.44
CA THR A 32 5.32 28.40 14.24
C THR A 32 5.36 29.01 12.85
N THR A 33 4.44 28.60 11.96
CA THR A 33 4.09 29.39 10.78
C THR A 33 2.58 29.44 10.69
N THR A 34 2.03 30.60 11.05
CA THR A 34 0.61 30.92 10.94
C THR A 34 0.33 31.30 9.49
N ALA A 35 -0.13 30.37 8.67
CA ALA A 35 -0.64 30.66 7.33
C ALA A 35 -2.17 30.64 7.36
N HIS A 36 -2.78 31.80 7.16
CA HIS A 36 -4.22 31.94 6.99
C HIS A 36 -4.69 31.17 5.74
N LEU A 37 -5.61 30.22 5.93
CA LEU A 37 -6.29 29.50 4.87
C LEU A 37 -7.37 30.39 4.25
N VAL A 38 -7.14 30.87 3.03
CA VAL A 38 -8.20 31.32 2.14
C VAL A 38 -8.97 30.08 1.70
N PHE A 39 -10.17 29.88 2.23
CA PHE A 39 -11.08 28.84 1.76
C PHE A 39 -11.62 29.24 0.40
N ARG A 40 -11.10 28.62 -0.67
CA ARG A 40 -11.85 28.49 -1.94
C ARG A 40 -12.96 27.46 -1.71
N GLU A 41 -14.14 27.71 -2.27
CA GLU A 41 -15.22 26.73 -2.32
C GLU A 41 -14.69 25.43 -2.91
N ALA A 42 -14.71 24.37 -2.11
CA ALA A 42 -14.28 23.04 -2.50
C ALA A 42 -15.21 22.49 -3.58
N ALA A 43 -14.64 21.88 -4.62
CA ALA A 43 -15.39 21.04 -5.54
C ALA A 43 -16.19 19.99 -4.73
N PRO A 44 -17.37 19.55 -5.20
CA PRO A 44 -18.13 18.54 -4.47
C PRO A 44 -17.27 17.28 -4.29
N PRO A 45 -17.20 16.72 -3.07
CA PRO A 45 -16.31 15.60 -2.76
C PRO A 45 -16.61 14.43 -3.70
N LYS A 46 -15.58 13.89 -4.36
CA LYS A 46 -15.75 12.68 -5.17
C LYS A 46 -16.05 11.51 -4.25
N ASP A 47 -17.28 11.00 -4.34
CA ASP A 47 -17.73 9.76 -3.71
C ASP A 47 -16.74 8.60 -4.02
N CYS A 48 -16.45 7.77 -3.02
CA CYS A 48 -15.69 6.52 -3.16
C CYS A 48 -16.20 5.72 -4.36
N ARG A 49 -17.54 5.64 -4.50
CA ARG A 49 -18.19 4.91 -5.60
C ARG A 49 -17.88 5.54 -6.94
N ALA A 50 -17.93 6.86 -7.05
CA ALA A 50 -17.61 7.57 -8.29
C ALA A 50 -16.15 7.33 -8.72
N THR A 51 -15.22 7.32 -7.76
CA THR A 51 -13.80 7.07 -8.03
C THR A 51 -13.55 5.64 -8.50
N ILE A 52 -14.11 4.64 -7.80
CA ILE A 52 -14.00 3.25 -8.24
C ILE A 52 -14.66 3.03 -9.58
N LEU A 53 -15.86 3.58 -9.77
CA LEU A 53 -16.61 3.47 -11.02
C LEU A 53 -15.80 4.05 -12.19
N ALA A 54 -15.16 5.20 -12.03
CA ALA A 54 -14.29 5.79 -13.04
C ALA A 54 -13.12 4.86 -13.40
N SER A 55 -12.50 4.21 -12.40
CA SER A 55 -11.41 3.25 -12.63
C SER A 55 -11.88 1.96 -13.32
N LYS A 56 -13.07 1.45 -12.99
CA LYS A 56 -13.57 0.14 -13.46
C LYS A 56 -14.36 0.20 -14.77
N LYS A 57 -14.93 1.36 -15.14
CA LYS A 57 -15.62 1.55 -16.44
C LYS A 57 -14.76 1.22 -17.66
N ARG A 58 -13.44 1.20 -17.52
CA ARG A 58 -12.49 0.83 -18.59
C ARG A 58 -12.31 -0.69 -18.75
N LEU A 59 -12.74 -1.47 -17.76
CA LEU A 59 -12.45 -2.91 -17.65
C LEU A 59 -13.71 -3.78 -17.59
N LEU A 60 -14.84 -3.18 -17.19
CA LEU A 60 -16.12 -3.85 -16.99
C LEU A 60 -17.23 -3.08 -17.69
N ASP A 61 -18.32 -3.76 -18.03
CA ASP A 61 -19.54 -3.06 -18.43
C ASP A 61 -20.05 -2.15 -17.29
N LYS A 62 -20.93 -1.20 -17.65
CA LYS A 62 -21.38 -0.15 -16.72
C LYS A 62 -22.09 -0.71 -15.48
N VAL A 63 -22.82 -1.81 -15.61
CA VAL A 63 -23.59 -2.41 -14.50
C VAL A 63 -22.65 -3.17 -13.57
N ALA A 64 -21.74 -3.97 -14.12
CA ALA A 64 -20.73 -4.69 -13.35
C ALA A 64 -19.78 -3.72 -12.62
N ALA A 65 -19.37 -2.62 -13.29
CA ALA A 65 -18.52 -1.60 -12.68
C ALA A 65 -19.22 -0.90 -11.50
N GLN A 66 -20.52 -0.62 -11.62
CA GLN A 66 -21.32 -0.04 -10.53
C GLN A 66 -21.45 -1.00 -9.35
N LYS A 67 -21.84 -2.26 -9.61
CA LYS A 67 -21.94 -3.29 -8.56
C LYS A 67 -20.61 -3.49 -7.82
N TYR A 68 -19.49 -3.47 -8.55
CA TYR A 68 -18.16 -3.54 -7.96
C TYR A 68 -17.88 -2.34 -7.06
N ALA A 69 -18.20 -1.12 -7.51
CA ALA A 69 -18.00 0.10 -6.72
C ALA A 69 -18.85 0.09 -5.45
N ASP A 70 -20.11 -0.35 -5.54
CA ASP A 70 -21.01 -0.43 -4.39
C ASP A 70 -20.54 -1.44 -3.35
N GLU A 71 -20.17 -2.65 -3.78
CA GLU A 71 -19.62 -3.67 -2.89
C GLU A 71 -18.33 -3.17 -2.23
N TRP A 72 -17.42 -2.57 -3.01
CA TRP A 72 -16.15 -2.06 -2.50
C TRP A 72 -16.30 -1.02 -1.40
N CYS A 73 -17.14 -0.02 -1.63
CA CYS A 73 -17.33 1.07 -0.70
C CYS A 73 -18.21 0.66 0.49
N SER A 74 -19.21 -0.22 0.29
CA SER A 74 -20.09 -0.67 1.38
C SER A 74 -19.37 -1.48 2.47
N GLN A 75 -18.31 -2.21 2.12
CA GLN A 75 -17.48 -2.93 3.12
C GLN A 75 -16.71 -1.99 4.05
N LEU A 76 -16.52 -0.73 3.67
CA LEU A 76 -15.91 0.30 4.52
C LEU A 76 -16.98 1.02 5.34
N GLU A 77 -18.12 1.32 4.71
CA GLU A 77 -19.27 2.01 5.31
C GLU A 77 -19.88 1.24 6.49
N ARG A 78 -19.89 -0.09 6.43
CA ARG A 78 -20.48 -0.96 7.46
C ARG A 78 -19.67 -1.03 8.76
N GLU A 79 -18.40 -0.64 8.73
CA GLU A 79 -17.51 -0.78 9.88
C GLU A 79 -17.50 0.49 10.73
N SER A 80 -18.01 0.39 11.96
CA SER A 80 -18.11 1.55 12.85
C SER A 80 -16.76 2.16 13.23
N TRP A 81 -15.69 1.35 13.22
CA TRP A 81 -14.31 1.73 13.55
C TRP A 81 -13.58 2.43 12.39
N ILE A 82 -14.10 2.37 11.16
CA ILE A 82 -13.53 3.07 10.00
C ILE A 82 -14.14 4.48 9.90
N GLN A 83 -13.31 5.47 9.58
CA GLN A 83 -13.78 6.82 9.29
C GLN A 83 -14.22 6.92 7.83
N TYR A 84 -15.43 6.46 7.54
CA TYR A 84 -16.08 6.55 6.24
C TYR A 84 -17.12 7.69 6.22
N SER A 85 -16.83 8.80 5.52
CA SER A 85 -17.75 9.90 5.25
C SER A 85 -17.43 10.59 3.91
N ALA A 86 -18.37 11.34 3.34
CA ALA A 86 -18.08 12.15 2.14
C ALA A 86 -16.98 13.22 2.40
N SER A 87 -16.79 13.61 3.67
CA SER A 87 -15.70 14.46 4.16
C SER A 87 -14.44 13.69 4.55
N SER A 88 -14.46 12.35 4.53
CA SER A 88 -13.31 11.48 4.85
C SER A 88 -12.49 11.13 3.60
N LEU A 89 -12.54 11.99 2.58
CA LEU A 89 -11.50 12.03 1.58
C LEU A 89 -10.15 11.96 2.31
N CYS A 90 -9.26 11.14 1.78
CA CYS A 90 -7.91 10.97 2.29
C CYS A 90 -7.31 12.32 2.73
N ARG A 91 -6.55 12.31 3.84
CA ARG A 91 -5.91 13.54 4.32
C ARG A 91 -5.04 14.10 3.19
N GLY A 92 -5.13 15.41 2.94
CA GLY A 92 -4.41 16.08 1.86
C GLY A 92 -5.18 16.19 0.53
N TYR A 93 -6.40 15.65 0.44
CA TYR A 93 -7.29 15.90 -0.70
C TYR A 93 -7.47 17.42 -0.94
N ASP A 94 -7.54 17.83 -2.20
CA ASP A 94 -7.57 19.24 -2.66
C ASP A 94 -6.36 20.13 -2.30
N GLN A 95 -5.31 19.59 -1.68
CA GLN A 95 -4.12 20.37 -1.31
C GLN A 95 -3.03 20.36 -2.39
N PHE A 96 -3.39 20.06 -3.65
CA PHE A 96 -2.45 19.85 -4.76
C PHE A 96 -1.48 21.01 -4.97
N GLU A 97 -1.97 22.25 -4.97
CA GLU A 97 -1.13 23.44 -5.21
C GLU A 97 0.01 23.55 -4.18
N ARG A 98 -0.18 23.00 -2.97
CA ARG A 98 0.85 22.93 -1.92
C ARG A 98 1.77 21.72 -2.06
N VAL A 99 1.32 20.68 -2.75
CA VAL A 99 2.06 19.44 -2.92
C VAL A 99 3.08 19.56 -4.05
N PHE A 100 2.74 20.22 -5.16
CA PHE A 100 3.57 20.26 -6.37
C PHE A 100 4.08 21.68 -6.66
N MET A 101 4.78 22.28 -5.69
CA MET A 101 5.30 23.64 -5.77
C MET A 101 6.71 23.74 -6.35
N ASP A 102 7.53 22.72 -6.12
CA ASP A 102 8.96 22.78 -6.43
C ASP A 102 9.25 22.22 -7.83
N ASP A 103 10.17 22.83 -8.57
CA ASP A 103 10.69 22.21 -9.80
C ASP A 103 11.67 21.10 -9.42
N VAL A 104 11.35 19.86 -9.79
CA VAL A 104 12.17 18.68 -9.47
C VAL A 104 12.84 18.08 -10.72
N THR A 105 12.85 18.81 -11.83
CA THR A 105 13.34 18.32 -13.13
C THR A 105 14.73 17.72 -13.04
N GLU A 106 15.66 18.38 -12.34
CA GLU A 106 17.05 17.91 -12.20
C GLU A 106 17.16 16.51 -11.57
N PHE A 107 16.29 16.19 -10.60
CA PHE A 107 16.30 14.91 -9.88
C PHE A 107 15.83 13.72 -10.74
N ILE A 108 15.13 13.99 -11.85
CA ILE A 108 14.45 12.98 -12.66
C ILE A 108 14.91 12.97 -14.12
N THR A 109 16.01 13.65 -14.43
CA THR A 109 16.59 13.74 -15.77
C THR A 109 16.98 12.37 -16.32
N SER A 110 17.56 11.50 -15.49
CA SER A 110 18.04 10.17 -15.88
C SER A 110 16.99 9.07 -15.78
N ARG A 111 15.71 9.42 -15.63
CA ARG A 111 14.64 8.44 -15.39
C ARG A 111 14.50 7.45 -16.55
N GLN A 112 14.14 6.21 -16.22
CA GLN A 112 13.83 5.18 -17.22
C GLN A 112 12.40 4.70 -17.05
N PHE A 113 11.65 4.62 -18.15
CA PHE A 113 10.26 4.17 -18.10
C PHE A 113 10.19 2.72 -17.61
N LEU A 114 9.37 2.48 -16.59
CA LEU A 114 9.13 1.16 -16.02
C LEU A 114 7.80 0.60 -16.51
N ARG A 115 6.71 1.35 -16.30
CA ARG A 115 5.34 0.94 -16.68
C ARG A 115 4.37 2.10 -16.66
N LYS A 116 3.21 1.92 -17.28
CA LYS A 116 2.04 2.80 -17.08
C LYS A 116 1.23 2.30 -15.89
N GLY A 117 0.89 3.17 -14.93
CA GLY A 117 -0.05 2.80 -13.87
C GLY A 117 -1.50 3.17 -14.20
N GLU A 118 -2.43 2.76 -13.33
CA GLU A 118 -3.88 2.88 -13.60
C GLU A 118 -4.36 4.33 -13.78
N ASN A 119 -3.85 5.25 -12.95
CA ASN A 119 -4.27 6.65 -12.88
C ASN A 119 -3.09 7.63 -13.01
N ASN A 120 -2.02 7.25 -13.72
CA ASN A 120 -0.83 8.08 -13.86
C ASN A 120 -0.30 8.11 -15.30
N LEU A 121 0.51 9.11 -15.61
CA LEU A 121 1.13 9.28 -16.92
C LEU A 121 2.28 8.29 -17.15
N GLY A 122 2.90 7.82 -16.06
CA GLY A 122 3.92 6.78 -16.10
C GLY A 122 4.59 6.59 -14.75
N ILE A 123 5.22 5.43 -14.60
CA ILE A 123 6.11 5.07 -13.50
C ILE A 123 7.50 4.85 -14.10
N PHE A 124 8.52 5.39 -13.43
CA PHE A 124 9.90 5.39 -13.89
C PHE A 124 10.84 4.99 -12.76
N THR A 125 11.98 4.39 -13.09
CA THR A 125 13.10 4.15 -12.17
C THR A 125 14.14 5.25 -12.30
N LEU A 126 14.98 5.42 -11.27
CA LEU A 126 16.11 6.35 -11.26
C LEU A 126 17.44 5.56 -11.17
N PRO A 127 18.05 5.17 -12.30
CA PRO A 127 19.23 4.30 -12.31
C PRO A 127 20.53 4.95 -11.78
N ASN A 128 20.52 6.24 -11.44
CA ASN A 128 21.71 6.91 -10.90
C ASN A 128 21.91 6.54 -9.42
N HIS A 129 23.12 6.06 -9.08
CA HIS A 129 23.55 5.45 -7.81
C HIS A 129 23.18 6.14 -6.48
N LYS A 130 22.69 7.39 -6.47
CA LYS A 130 22.18 8.05 -5.23
C LYS A 130 20.69 7.86 -5.00
N LEU A 131 19.92 7.47 -6.02
CA LEU A 131 18.47 7.34 -6.00
C LEU A 131 17.99 6.00 -6.59
N GLU A 132 18.86 4.99 -6.71
CA GLU A 132 18.53 3.69 -7.29
C GLU A 132 17.42 2.93 -6.53
N HIS A 133 17.26 3.21 -5.24
CA HIS A 133 16.17 2.72 -4.39
C HIS A 133 14.90 3.57 -4.46
N ARG A 134 14.79 4.45 -5.46
CA ARG A 134 13.63 5.34 -5.64
C ARG A 134 12.95 5.07 -6.98
N MET A 135 11.66 5.35 -7.00
CA MET A 135 10.84 5.37 -8.20
C MET A 135 10.18 6.74 -8.34
N VAL A 136 9.82 7.06 -9.58
CA VAL A 136 9.17 8.31 -9.94
C VAL A 136 7.81 8.00 -10.55
N LYS A 137 6.77 8.66 -10.06
CA LYS A 137 5.42 8.61 -10.63
C LYS A 137 5.10 9.96 -11.22
N PHE A 138 4.74 9.97 -12.50
CA PHE A 138 4.21 11.15 -13.17
C PHE A 138 2.71 11.19 -13.04
N VAL A 139 2.19 12.24 -12.43
CA VAL A 139 0.75 12.47 -12.28
C VAL A 139 0.33 13.57 -13.23
N ASN A 140 -0.79 13.36 -13.89
CA ASN A 140 -1.42 14.43 -14.64
C ASN A 140 -1.84 15.47 -13.61
N VAL A 141 -1.35 16.69 -13.77
CA VAL A 141 -1.81 17.78 -12.92
C VAL A 141 -3.26 18.00 -13.32
N THR A 142 -3.58 18.38 -14.55
CA THR A 142 -4.92 18.71 -15.09
C THR A 142 -6.05 17.74 -14.74
N GLU A 143 -5.76 16.45 -14.62
CA GLU A 143 -6.73 15.42 -14.26
C GLU A 143 -6.15 14.49 -13.19
N GLY A 144 -6.77 14.41 -12.01
CA GLY A 144 -6.27 13.56 -10.91
C GLY A 144 -5.48 14.30 -9.83
N TYR A 145 -5.46 15.64 -9.88
CA TYR A 145 -4.95 16.55 -8.85
C TYR A 145 -5.17 16.08 -7.40
N GLU A 146 -6.40 15.64 -7.11
CA GLU A 146 -6.87 15.40 -5.74
C GLU A 146 -6.31 14.08 -5.18
N SER A 147 -6.11 13.05 -6.02
CA SER A 147 -5.62 11.75 -5.58
C SER A 147 -4.11 11.74 -5.33
N ALA A 148 -3.35 12.55 -6.08
CA ALA A 148 -1.90 12.62 -5.94
C ALA A 148 -1.46 13.31 -4.64
N ALA A 149 -2.20 14.32 -4.18
CA ALA A 149 -1.97 14.96 -2.89
C ALA A 149 -2.23 14.00 -1.72
N CYS A 150 -3.28 13.18 -1.84
CA CYS A 150 -3.56 12.11 -0.89
C CYS A 150 -2.50 11.02 -0.85
N GLU A 151 -1.94 10.64 -2.00
CA GLU A 151 -0.89 9.64 -2.07
C GLU A 151 0.37 10.12 -1.35
N LYS A 152 0.81 11.37 -1.58
CA LYS A 152 1.93 11.95 -0.80
C LYS A 152 1.65 11.86 0.71
N LYS A 153 0.47 12.33 1.13
CA LYS A 153 0.15 12.37 2.57
C LYS A 153 0.08 10.97 3.16
N SER A 154 -0.50 10.02 2.43
CA SER A 154 -0.59 8.63 2.85
C SER A 154 0.79 8.02 2.98
N LEU A 155 1.66 8.14 1.96
CA LEU A 155 3.05 7.69 2.03
C LEU A 155 3.78 8.26 3.27
N LEU A 156 3.64 9.56 3.55
CA LEU A 156 4.20 10.17 4.76
C LEU A 156 3.61 9.59 6.06
N ASP A 157 2.30 9.32 6.10
CA ASP A 157 1.63 8.71 7.25
C ASP A 157 2.06 7.24 7.46
N PHE A 158 2.55 6.56 6.42
CA PHE A 158 3.19 5.24 6.50
C PHE A 158 4.69 5.32 6.86
N GLY A 159 5.26 6.52 7.02
CA GLY A 159 6.66 6.73 7.38
C GLY A 159 7.61 6.82 6.17
N GLU A 160 7.08 6.85 4.96
CA GLU A 160 7.89 6.90 3.75
C GLU A 160 8.49 8.29 3.53
N GLN A 161 9.72 8.31 3.05
CA GLN A 161 10.36 9.55 2.62
C GLN A 161 9.93 9.88 1.19
N VAL A 162 9.20 10.97 0.99
CA VAL A 162 8.67 11.34 -0.34
C VAL A 162 9.06 12.76 -0.70
N MET A 163 9.49 12.96 -1.94
CA MET A 163 9.64 14.28 -2.55
C MET A 163 8.56 14.46 -3.61
N THR A 164 7.98 15.66 -3.68
CA THR A 164 6.98 16.00 -4.69
C THR A 164 7.30 17.33 -5.32
N GLY A 165 6.98 17.48 -6.60
CA GLY A 165 7.21 18.71 -7.33
C GLY A 165 6.64 18.62 -8.74
N PHE A 166 6.94 19.57 -9.60
CA PHE A 166 6.57 19.50 -10.99
C PHE A 166 7.80 19.37 -11.89
N THR A 167 7.54 18.98 -13.12
CA THR A 167 8.50 19.06 -14.23
C THR A 167 7.76 19.47 -15.50
N THR A 168 8.47 19.73 -16.58
CA THR A 168 7.89 19.97 -17.90
C THR A 168 8.27 18.83 -18.84
N VAL A 169 7.26 18.16 -19.39
CA VAL A 169 7.43 17.09 -20.40
C VAL A 169 6.63 17.53 -21.62
N ASP A 170 7.26 17.57 -22.79
CA ASP A 170 6.60 17.95 -24.06
C ASP A 170 5.81 19.26 -23.99
N LYS A 171 6.34 20.25 -23.25
CA LYS A 171 5.74 21.58 -22.97
C LYS A 171 4.52 21.55 -22.05
N GLU A 172 4.18 20.41 -21.46
CA GLU A 172 3.13 20.28 -20.47
C GLU A 172 3.71 20.18 -19.05
N LYS A 173 3.07 20.86 -18.09
CA LYS A 173 3.44 20.77 -16.68
C LYS A 173 2.92 19.45 -16.12
N VAL A 174 3.80 18.64 -15.56
CA VAL A 174 3.50 17.31 -15.01
C VAL A 174 3.87 17.31 -13.53
N GLY A 175 3.03 16.69 -12.70
CA GLY A 175 3.29 16.49 -11.28
C GLY A 175 4.16 15.26 -11.09
N VAL A 176 5.02 15.29 -10.09
CA VAL A 176 6.05 14.28 -9.85
C VAL A 176 6.00 13.87 -8.40
N ILE A 177 5.93 12.57 -8.15
CA ILE A 177 6.12 11.96 -6.83
C ILE A 177 7.36 11.06 -6.92
N ILE A 178 8.38 11.37 -6.12
CA ILE A 178 9.58 10.55 -5.96
C ILE A 178 9.48 9.86 -4.60
N MET A 179 9.46 8.53 -4.61
CA MET A 179 9.19 7.69 -3.43
C MET A 179 10.08 6.46 -3.44
N PRO A 180 10.21 5.71 -2.32
CA PRO A 180 10.92 4.44 -2.30
C PRO A 180 10.39 3.50 -3.38
N LYS A 181 11.33 2.81 -4.04
CA LYS A 181 10.99 1.69 -4.90
C LYS A 181 10.63 0.52 -3.99
N VAL A 182 9.45 -0.03 -4.20
CA VAL A 182 9.04 -1.28 -3.56
C VAL A 182 9.50 -2.42 -4.47
N ASP A 183 10.31 -3.32 -3.92
CA ASP A 183 10.78 -4.50 -4.64
C ASP A 183 9.72 -5.61 -4.61
N GLY A 184 9.95 -6.66 -5.40
CA GLY A 184 9.03 -7.78 -5.53
C GLY A 184 8.10 -7.71 -6.75
N THR A 185 7.33 -8.77 -6.91
CA THR A 185 6.49 -9.03 -8.09
C THR A 185 5.10 -9.46 -7.65
N PRO A 186 4.01 -9.00 -8.29
CA PRO A 186 2.67 -9.53 -8.02
C PRO A 186 2.65 -11.05 -8.14
N ILE A 187 1.95 -11.75 -7.24
CA ILE A 187 2.02 -13.21 -7.13
C ILE A 187 1.82 -13.93 -8.48
N ARG A 188 0.85 -13.49 -9.30
CA ARG A 188 0.54 -14.08 -10.61
C ARG A 188 1.61 -13.84 -11.67
N ASP A 189 2.41 -12.80 -11.49
CA ASP A 189 3.48 -12.38 -12.39
C ASP A 189 4.82 -13.01 -12.02
N THR A 190 4.91 -13.67 -10.86
CA THR A 190 6.10 -14.43 -10.46
C THR A 190 6.32 -15.61 -11.41
N HIS A 191 7.59 -15.90 -11.71
CA HIS A 191 7.96 -16.99 -12.62
C HIS A 191 7.54 -18.36 -12.09
N TRP A 192 7.52 -18.53 -10.76
CA TRP A 192 7.16 -19.79 -10.12
C TRP A 192 5.65 -20.06 -10.12
N TRP A 193 4.78 -19.04 -9.99
CA TRP A 193 3.32 -19.23 -9.91
C TRP A 193 2.77 -20.08 -11.05
N ARG A 194 3.24 -19.82 -12.27
CA ARG A 194 2.79 -20.54 -13.48
C ARG A 194 3.16 -22.03 -13.47
N ASN A 195 4.26 -22.38 -12.80
CA ASN A 195 4.79 -23.74 -12.75
C ASN A 195 4.34 -24.54 -11.52
N LEU A 196 3.71 -23.89 -10.53
CA LEU A 196 3.19 -24.56 -9.34
C LEU A 196 1.93 -25.39 -9.65
N SER A 197 1.79 -26.53 -8.97
CA SER A 197 0.55 -27.29 -8.92
C SER A 197 -0.56 -26.52 -8.19
N LYS A 198 -1.82 -26.95 -8.34
CA LYS A 198 -2.96 -26.31 -7.65
C LYS A 198 -2.79 -26.26 -6.13
N ASP A 199 -2.32 -27.35 -5.52
CA ASP A 199 -2.12 -27.41 -4.07
C ASP A 199 -0.95 -26.52 -3.61
N GLN A 200 0.12 -26.42 -4.42
CA GLN A 200 1.23 -25.50 -4.15
C GLN A 200 0.80 -24.04 -4.27
N ARG A 201 -0.01 -23.69 -5.27
CA ARG A 201 -0.61 -22.36 -5.41
C ARG A 201 -1.51 -22.03 -4.23
N LEU A 202 -2.34 -22.97 -3.79
CA LEU A 202 -3.18 -22.79 -2.61
C LEU A 202 -2.34 -22.56 -1.34
N TYR A 203 -1.25 -23.32 -1.17
CA TYR A 203 -0.32 -23.12 -0.06
C TYR A 203 0.29 -21.71 -0.09
N ALA A 204 0.85 -21.31 -1.23
CA ALA A 204 1.44 -19.97 -1.41
C ALA A 204 0.41 -18.85 -1.16
N LEU A 205 -0.82 -19.03 -1.64
CA LEU A 205 -1.91 -18.08 -1.46
C LEU A 205 -2.34 -17.96 0.01
N ASN A 206 -2.39 -19.08 0.75
CA ASN A 206 -2.70 -19.07 2.18
C ASN A 206 -1.57 -18.43 3.02
N SER A 207 -0.31 -18.66 2.64
CA SER A 207 0.83 -17.99 3.27
C SER A 207 0.79 -16.48 3.00
N THR A 208 0.53 -16.08 1.76
CA THR A 208 0.38 -14.66 1.37
C THR A 208 -0.76 -14.00 2.14
N ARG A 209 -1.92 -14.66 2.24
CA ARG A 209 -3.07 -14.17 3.02
C ARG A 209 -2.68 -13.85 4.46
N LYS A 210 -2.00 -14.77 5.15
CA LYS A 210 -1.58 -14.60 6.53
C LYS A 210 -0.59 -13.44 6.69
N ALA A 211 0.36 -13.32 5.76
CA ALA A 211 1.32 -12.22 5.77
C ALA A 211 0.61 -10.88 5.58
N VAL A 212 -0.28 -10.76 4.56
CA VAL A 212 -1.07 -9.54 4.32
C VAL A 212 -1.94 -9.18 5.53
N GLU A 213 -2.63 -10.16 6.12
CA GLU A 213 -3.47 -9.98 7.32
C GLU A 213 -2.66 -9.38 8.47
N GLN A 214 -1.51 -10.00 8.76
CA GLN A 214 -0.62 -9.57 9.83
C GLN A 214 -0.09 -8.15 9.56
N THR A 215 0.44 -7.87 8.37
CA THR A 215 1.01 -6.55 8.06
C THR A 215 -0.05 -5.44 8.11
N VAL A 216 -1.28 -5.70 7.63
CA VAL A 216 -2.36 -4.70 7.71
C VAL A 216 -2.77 -4.47 9.17
N LEU A 217 -2.79 -5.51 10.00
CA LEU A 217 -3.06 -5.36 11.44
C LEU A 217 -1.95 -4.59 12.16
N ASP A 218 -0.68 -4.89 11.85
CA ASP A 218 0.48 -4.22 12.41
C ASP A 218 0.47 -2.72 12.10
N PHE A 219 0.12 -2.33 10.86
CA PHE A 219 -0.07 -0.93 10.51
C PHE A 219 -1.06 -0.22 11.44
N LEU A 220 -2.18 -0.85 11.78
CA LEU A 220 -3.16 -0.25 12.69
C LEU A 220 -2.60 -0.10 14.11
N HIS A 221 -1.84 -1.09 14.60
CA HIS A 221 -1.19 -1.04 15.91
C HIS A 221 -0.09 0.03 15.99
N GLU A 222 0.60 0.29 14.88
CA GLU A 222 1.57 1.38 14.74
C GLU A 222 0.92 2.77 14.61
N GLY A 223 -0.42 2.83 14.56
CA GLY A 223 -1.18 4.08 14.41
C GLY A 223 -1.22 4.61 12.97
N LYS A 224 -0.84 3.78 11.99
CA LYS A 224 -0.92 4.12 10.57
C LYS A 224 -2.39 4.05 10.08
N PRO A 225 -2.72 4.71 8.96
CA PRO A 225 -4.03 4.57 8.33
C PRO A 225 -4.32 3.12 7.92
N LEU A 226 -5.60 2.78 7.77
CA LEU A 226 -6.04 1.50 7.25
C LEU A 226 -5.72 1.37 5.76
N TYR A 227 -4.90 0.37 5.42
CA TYR A 227 -4.65 -0.04 4.05
C TYR A 227 -5.73 -1.04 3.60
N THR A 228 -6.57 -0.63 2.64
CA THR A 228 -7.77 -1.40 2.25
C THR A 228 -7.69 -2.04 0.88
N ASN A 229 -6.75 -1.63 0.01
CA ASN A 229 -6.65 -2.08 -1.38
C ASN A 229 -5.49 -3.06 -1.60
N PHE A 230 -5.49 -4.17 -0.87
CA PHE A 230 -4.53 -5.25 -1.04
C PHE A 230 -4.96 -6.21 -2.16
N SER A 231 -5.26 -5.69 -3.35
CA SER A 231 -5.60 -6.54 -4.50
C SER A 231 -4.37 -7.33 -4.98
N PRO A 232 -4.54 -8.42 -5.78
CA PRO A 232 -3.43 -9.22 -6.27
C PRO A 232 -2.34 -8.44 -7.03
N GLN A 233 -2.69 -7.30 -7.64
CA GLN A 233 -1.77 -6.43 -8.37
C GLN A 233 -1.06 -5.41 -7.46
N ARG A 234 -1.52 -5.26 -6.21
CA ARG A 234 -1.05 -4.28 -5.23
C ARG A 234 -0.24 -4.92 -4.10
N VAL A 235 -0.25 -6.25 -4.02
CA VAL A 235 0.59 -7.06 -3.13
C VAL A 235 1.77 -7.61 -3.92
N LEU A 236 2.98 -7.23 -3.51
CA LEU A 236 4.23 -7.67 -4.11
C LEU A 236 4.85 -8.75 -3.24
N ILE A 237 5.40 -9.78 -3.88
CA ILE A 237 6.15 -10.85 -3.22
C ILE A 237 7.61 -10.73 -3.65
N ASP A 238 8.50 -10.59 -2.69
CA ASP A 238 9.95 -10.58 -2.92
C ASP A 238 10.51 -12.02 -3.05
N ASP A 239 11.81 -12.12 -3.31
CA ASP A 239 12.49 -13.41 -3.48
C ASP A 239 12.56 -14.25 -2.20
N ASP A 240 12.45 -13.61 -1.02
CA ASP A 240 12.45 -14.24 0.30
C ASP A 240 11.02 -14.63 0.76
N GLY A 241 10.00 -14.32 -0.04
CA GLY A 241 8.59 -14.56 0.28
C GLY A 241 7.99 -13.51 1.22
N GLY A 242 8.69 -12.40 1.43
CA GLY A 242 8.17 -11.20 2.07
C GLY A 242 7.02 -10.58 1.27
N VAL A 243 6.16 -9.85 1.97
CA VAL A 243 5.00 -9.18 1.39
C VAL A 243 5.16 -7.67 1.56
N ASP A 244 5.10 -6.98 0.43
CA ASP A 244 5.07 -5.52 0.38
C ASP A 244 3.82 -5.02 -0.33
N PHE A 245 3.48 -3.76 -0.07
CA PHE A 245 2.33 -3.10 -0.67
C PHE A 245 2.73 -1.97 -1.61
N MET A 246 2.00 -1.83 -2.70
CA MET A 246 2.08 -0.67 -3.59
C MET A 246 0.72 0.02 -3.66
N GLY A 247 0.70 1.33 -3.91
CA GLY A 247 -0.56 2.04 -4.15
C GLY A 247 -1.20 2.61 -2.90
N TYR A 248 -0.54 3.59 -2.31
CA TYR A 248 -1.04 4.34 -1.17
C TYR A 248 -1.98 5.48 -1.61
N ASP A 249 -2.72 5.27 -2.70
CA ASP A 249 -3.62 6.25 -3.30
C ASP A 249 -5.09 6.03 -2.88
N TYR A 250 -5.90 7.07 -3.04
CA TYR A 250 -7.35 6.98 -2.83
C TYR A 250 -8.01 6.13 -3.93
N PRO A 251 -9.01 5.29 -3.62
CA PRO A 251 -9.67 5.06 -2.33
C PRO A 251 -9.14 3.83 -1.57
N GLY A 252 -7.82 3.62 -1.58
CA GLY A 252 -7.16 2.49 -0.90
C GLY A 252 -6.82 2.76 0.57
N ILE A 253 -6.69 4.02 1.00
CA ILE A 253 -6.22 4.39 2.34
C ILE A 253 -7.30 5.15 3.11
N TRP A 254 -7.58 4.73 4.34
CA TRP A 254 -8.64 5.28 5.17
C TRP A 254 -8.19 5.55 6.60
N SER A 255 -8.65 6.65 7.20
CA SER A 255 -8.44 6.86 8.65
C SER A 255 -9.34 5.91 9.46
N ILE A 256 -8.88 5.51 10.64
CA ILE A 256 -9.69 4.79 11.62
C ILE A 256 -10.15 5.75 12.72
N LYS A 257 -11.32 5.50 13.30
CA LYS A 257 -11.82 6.23 14.47
C LYS A 257 -11.25 5.64 15.77
N VAL A 258 -11.13 4.32 15.80
CA VAL A 258 -10.66 3.53 16.93
C VAL A 258 -10.04 2.25 16.40
N LEU A 259 -9.08 1.69 17.14
CA LEU A 259 -8.52 0.38 16.83
C LEU A 259 -9.61 -0.71 16.97
N PRO A 260 -9.85 -1.56 15.96
CA PRO A 260 -10.86 -2.60 16.05
C PRO A 260 -10.45 -3.69 17.04
N THR A 261 -11.42 -4.42 17.57
CA THR A 261 -11.12 -5.70 18.22
C THR A 261 -10.63 -6.72 17.19
N LYS A 262 -9.91 -7.76 17.64
CA LYS A 262 -9.44 -8.83 16.76
C LYS A 262 -10.59 -9.40 15.91
N ASP A 263 -11.71 -9.74 16.53
CA ASP A 263 -12.85 -10.31 15.80
C ASP A 263 -13.48 -9.34 14.78
N GLN A 264 -13.47 -8.04 15.07
CA GLN A 264 -13.93 -7.04 14.09
C GLN A 264 -12.99 -6.99 12.89
N PHE A 265 -11.68 -6.96 13.14
CA PHE A 265 -10.66 -6.96 12.12
C PHE A 265 -10.70 -8.22 11.26
N ASP A 266 -10.65 -9.41 11.87
CA ASP A 266 -10.67 -10.70 11.18
C ASP A 266 -11.88 -10.82 10.24
N ARG A 267 -13.08 -10.47 10.73
CA ARG A 267 -14.31 -10.52 9.92
C ARG A 267 -14.28 -9.54 8.76
N TRP A 268 -13.77 -8.33 8.96
CA TRP A 268 -13.63 -7.35 7.89
C TRP A 268 -12.60 -7.80 6.86
N PHE A 269 -11.43 -8.26 7.33
CA PHE A 269 -10.34 -8.74 6.50
C PHE A 269 -10.78 -9.90 5.61
N ASP A 270 -11.47 -10.89 6.19
CA ASP A 270 -11.98 -12.05 5.44
C ASP A 270 -12.92 -11.67 4.31
N ARG A 271 -13.87 -10.75 4.56
CA ARG A 271 -14.77 -10.23 3.52
C ARG A 271 -14.00 -9.50 2.43
N ARG A 272 -13.06 -8.64 2.85
CA ARG A 272 -12.25 -7.81 1.95
C ARG A 272 -11.34 -8.66 1.08
N TRP A 273 -10.70 -9.65 1.66
CA TRP A 273 -9.84 -10.62 1.00
C TRP A 273 -10.64 -11.44 -0.02
N ALA A 274 -11.77 -12.04 0.38
CA ALA A 274 -12.62 -12.80 -0.53
C ALA A 274 -13.10 -11.97 -1.73
N PHE A 275 -13.41 -10.69 -1.51
CA PHE A 275 -13.79 -9.76 -2.58
C PHE A 275 -12.63 -9.45 -3.53
N LEU A 276 -11.44 -9.12 -3.00
CA LEU A 276 -10.29 -8.71 -3.81
C LEU A 276 -9.57 -9.87 -4.51
N TRP A 277 -9.56 -11.05 -3.90
CA TRP A 277 -8.78 -12.23 -4.32
C TRP A 277 -9.64 -13.36 -4.88
N GLY A 278 -10.96 -13.17 -4.96
CA GLY A 278 -11.88 -14.21 -5.40
C GLY A 278 -11.56 -14.77 -6.79
N ASP A 279 -10.99 -13.95 -7.67
CA ASP A 279 -10.53 -14.41 -8.99
C ASP A 279 -9.28 -15.29 -8.93
N VAL A 280 -8.33 -15.02 -8.02
CA VAL A 280 -7.14 -15.86 -7.80
C VAL A 280 -7.56 -17.22 -7.24
N TYR A 281 -8.51 -17.24 -6.30
CA TYR A 281 -9.02 -18.50 -5.75
C TYR A 281 -9.75 -19.38 -6.78
N ARG A 282 -10.38 -18.77 -7.79
CA ARG A 282 -10.98 -19.53 -8.90
C ARG A 282 -9.94 -20.28 -9.73
N GLU A 283 -8.67 -19.86 -9.75
CA GLU A 283 -7.60 -20.59 -10.47
C GLU A 283 -7.12 -21.85 -9.75
N VAL A 284 -7.39 -21.94 -8.44
CA VAL A 284 -6.97 -23.06 -7.58
C VAL A 284 -8.16 -23.95 -7.15
N ASP A 285 -9.34 -23.74 -7.75
CA ASP A 285 -10.60 -24.46 -7.53
C ASP A 285 -11.05 -24.58 -6.06
N LYS A 286 -10.61 -23.65 -5.20
CA LYS A 286 -10.93 -23.66 -3.77
C LYS A 286 -11.07 -22.21 -3.32
N MET A 287 -12.28 -21.75 -3.04
CA MET A 287 -12.42 -20.59 -2.15
C MET A 287 -12.16 -21.07 -0.71
N PRO A 288 -11.56 -20.25 0.16
CA PRO A 288 -11.52 -20.59 1.57
C PRO A 288 -12.96 -20.71 2.04
N GLU A 289 -13.35 -21.91 2.51
CA GLU A 289 -14.56 -22.03 3.33
C GLU A 289 -14.42 -21.00 4.44
N HIS A 290 -15.47 -20.19 4.66
CA HIS A 290 -15.53 -19.36 5.86
C HIS A 290 -15.24 -20.29 7.03
N GLN A 291 -14.05 -20.20 7.61
CA GLN A 291 -13.73 -20.89 8.84
C GLN A 291 -14.54 -20.14 9.90
N SER A 292 -15.82 -20.48 10.00
CA SER A 292 -16.63 -20.27 11.17
C SER A 292 -15.91 -20.99 12.30
N ARG A 293 -15.01 -20.26 12.96
CA ARG A 293 -14.39 -20.68 14.21
C ARG A 293 -15.54 -20.82 15.22
N SER A 294 -15.85 -22.08 15.53
CA SER A 294 -16.55 -22.52 16.73
C SER A 294 -15.88 -22.00 17.98
#